data_AF-A0A2G6FFH0-F1
#
_entry.id   AF-A0A2G6FFH0-F1
#
_cell.length_a   1.000
_cell.length_b   1.000
_cell.length_c   1.000
_cell.angle_alpha   90.00
_cell.angle_beta   90.00
_cell.angle_gamma   90.00
#
_symmetry.space_group_name_H-M   'P 1'
#
loop_
_entity.id
_entity.type
_entity.pdbx_description
1 polymer ?
#
loop_
_entity_poly.entity_id
_entity_poly.type
_entity_poly.pdbx_seq_one_letter_code
_entity_poly.pdbx_strand_id
1 'polypeptide(L)'
;MSEEKRIGKILKAIKDRVQEEVKILLGADFAISGAETALLSKEDIFDELAGKQICARMDILAGENKAKGCLLIGIKDAIRLGGTLIMLPDSELEEFVGREDYSEEIEDSYGEIANIIAGSFTKDFEEMHPKGYRFVRKEQEILLPVKIEPESDEPVPNTVYYRVIFTMTLEGDALGSMVMLMPGEFFGLDISGIEAAKTEPVADESVEECFEGEQQKPETGETAPSDLIEPKKIDVKKHKARIDRLLEECRKRLQTEVSELLGTTVRFTELDNYFTTKEEFFDNHIDGKHVIADMEAVGDSQGMSYFVASLADAINLGGVLIMLPPNELGAAVTKEDFSEDIEDAYGEVANIVSGVYTAIFEENYIEKLRFIKKKLTTVVPVKVEAEGDEPIINCRYYVSRLQIAIEENELGSVHMLFPVELLQLEDFFTEDEKGFEPKKDPVEFRERDAIDGEKNGPSFGSGGARAGDSRADLEKRQKKVDKLLAICRKKMEEEVTALLGADVRFSGMENRVITKEEFFEEQVVGKQVFANMEVAGDLEGMSYFSVDIKDAIRIGGVLIMLPSSELENAVTNDDFSDDTRDAYGEIANIVAGVYTEIFEDQYSKKLRFIRREVCDVSPLKVDIDSDELSQFFEAGD
;
A
#
# COMPACT_ATOMS: atom_id res chain seq x y z
N MET A 1 -41.56 27.32 4.42
CA MET A 1 -40.34 27.02 3.62
C MET A 1 -39.35 26.50 4.64
N SER A 2 -38.74 25.32 4.47
CA SER A 2 -37.66 24.92 5.39
C SER A 2 -36.56 25.98 5.35
N GLU A 3 -35.93 26.28 6.49
CA GLU A 3 -34.88 27.31 6.56
C GLU A 3 -33.76 27.02 5.55
N GLU A 4 -33.39 25.75 5.34
CA GLU A 4 -32.48 25.31 4.28
C GLU A 4 -32.87 25.79 2.88
N LYS A 5 -34.16 25.66 2.50
CA LYS A 5 -34.64 26.12 1.19
C LYS A 5 -34.61 27.64 1.06
N ARG A 6 -34.69 28.37 2.17
CA ARG A 6 -34.52 29.82 2.18
C ARG A 6 -33.05 30.15 1.99
N ILE A 7 -32.16 29.59 2.81
CA ILE A 7 -30.71 29.81 2.73
C ILE A 7 -30.20 29.44 1.33
N GLY A 8 -30.63 28.32 0.76
CA GLY A 8 -30.25 27.93 -0.61
C GLY A 8 -30.64 28.97 -1.70
N LYS A 9 -31.74 29.70 -1.53
CA LYS A 9 -32.09 30.81 -2.44
C LYS A 9 -31.19 32.02 -2.24
N ILE A 10 -30.83 32.33 -1.00
CA ILE A 10 -29.90 33.43 -0.68
C ILE A 10 -28.51 33.09 -1.23
N LEU A 11 -28.03 31.86 -1.03
CA LEU A 11 -26.74 31.40 -1.56
C LEU A 11 -26.65 31.49 -3.08
N LYS A 12 -27.76 31.28 -3.80
CA LYS A 12 -27.79 31.48 -5.25
C LYS A 12 -27.60 32.96 -5.61
N ALA A 13 -28.21 33.89 -4.89
CA ALA A 13 -28.01 35.32 -5.10
C ALA A 13 -26.57 35.76 -4.72
N ILE A 14 -26.07 35.26 -3.59
CA ILE A 14 -24.69 35.48 -3.13
C ILE A 14 -23.70 35.02 -4.18
N LYS A 15 -23.90 33.83 -4.75
CA LYS A 15 -23.04 33.31 -5.80
C LYS A 15 -22.92 34.29 -6.98
N ASP A 16 -24.05 34.76 -7.49
CA ASP A 16 -24.08 35.69 -8.63
C ASP A 16 -23.42 37.04 -8.25
N ARG A 17 -23.63 37.52 -7.02
CA ARG A 17 -23.05 38.76 -6.51
C ARG A 17 -21.55 38.67 -6.27
N VAL A 18 -21.08 37.62 -5.58
CA VAL A 18 -19.66 37.38 -5.33
C VAL A 18 -18.91 37.27 -6.65
N GLN A 19 -19.47 36.53 -7.62
CA GLN A 19 -18.86 36.41 -8.94
C GLN A 19 -18.66 37.78 -9.59
N GLU A 20 -19.70 38.62 -9.61
CA GLU A 20 -19.63 39.96 -10.23
C GLU A 20 -18.69 40.89 -9.46
N GLU A 21 -18.78 40.96 -8.13
CA GLU A 21 -17.97 41.87 -7.32
C GLU A 21 -16.48 41.48 -7.35
N VAL A 22 -16.15 40.18 -7.26
CA VAL A 22 -14.76 39.70 -7.35
C VAL A 22 -14.21 39.85 -8.78
N LYS A 23 -15.02 39.59 -9.82
CA LYS A 23 -14.64 39.84 -11.22
C LYS A 23 -14.28 41.31 -11.47
N ILE A 24 -15.09 42.24 -10.95
CA ILE A 24 -14.82 43.68 -11.06
C ILE A 24 -13.53 44.05 -10.30
N LEU A 25 -13.33 43.47 -9.11
CA LEU A 25 -12.15 43.74 -8.28
C LEU A 25 -10.86 43.27 -8.95
N LEU A 26 -10.85 42.04 -9.48
CA LEU A 26 -9.68 41.45 -10.13
C LEU A 26 -9.41 42.06 -11.51
N GLY A 27 -10.44 42.56 -12.19
CA GLY A 27 -10.33 42.95 -13.60
C GLY A 27 -10.12 41.77 -14.56
N ALA A 28 -10.34 40.54 -14.08
CA ALA A 28 -10.12 39.27 -14.79
C ALA A 28 -11.43 38.45 -14.87
N ASP A 29 -11.52 37.49 -15.77
CA ASP A 29 -12.73 36.66 -15.90
C ASP A 29 -12.81 35.62 -14.77
N PHE A 30 -13.46 36.00 -13.67
CA PHE A 30 -13.72 35.13 -12.55
C PHE A 30 -15.15 34.57 -12.61
N ALA A 31 -15.28 33.26 -12.48
CA ALA A 31 -16.58 32.60 -12.41
C ALA A 31 -16.67 31.64 -11.23
N ILE A 32 -17.85 31.60 -10.62
CA ILE A 32 -18.19 30.65 -9.58
C ILE A 32 -19.29 29.73 -10.12
N SER A 33 -19.18 28.45 -9.83
CA SER A 33 -20.16 27.43 -10.21
C SER A 33 -20.48 26.50 -9.05
N GLY A 34 -21.64 25.83 -9.13
CA GLY A 34 -22.16 25.02 -8.03
C GLY A 34 -22.56 25.82 -6.78
N ALA A 35 -23.09 25.08 -5.81
CA ALA A 35 -23.35 25.48 -4.43
C ALA A 35 -23.71 24.18 -3.69
N GLU A 36 -22.72 23.33 -3.43
CA GLU A 36 -22.96 22.10 -2.68
C GLU A 36 -23.10 22.46 -1.20
N THR A 37 -24.16 21.96 -0.58
CA THR A 37 -24.48 22.30 0.80
C THR A 37 -24.67 21.05 1.63
N ALA A 38 -24.07 21.00 2.81
CA ALA A 38 -24.22 19.89 3.76
C ALA A 38 -24.15 20.40 5.20
N LEU A 39 -24.87 19.74 6.10
CA LEU A 39 -24.67 19.90 7.54
C LEU A 39 -23.65 18.87 7.99
N LEU A 40 -22.53 19.33 8.55
CA LEU A 40 -21.40 18.48 8.94
C LEU A 40 -20.80 18.96 10.25
N SER A 41 -20.16 18.04 10.98
CA SER A 41 -19.36 18.42 12.14
C SER A 41 -18.07 19.14 11.73
N LYS A 42 -17.46 19.88 12.65
CA LYS A 42 -16.13 20.50 12.45
C LYS A 42 -15.13 19.45 11.96
N GLU A 43 -15.09 18.29 12.60
CA GLU A 43 -14.20 17.18 12.27
C GLU A 43 -14.38 16.72 10.81
N ASP A 44 -15.61 16.41 10.40
CA ASP A 44 -15.87 15.88 9.06
C ASP A 44 -15.52 16.89 7.94
N ILE A 45 -15.64 18.19 8.23
CA ILE A 45 -15.28 19.24 7.29
C ILE A 45 -13.77 19.30 7.08
N PHE A 46 -13.00 19.39 8.17
CA PHE A 46 -11.54 19.46 8.06
C PHE A 46 -10.92 18.13 7.60
N ASP A 47 -11.61 17.02 7.82
CA ASP A 47 -11.24 15.71 7.24
C ASP A 47 -11.33 15.68 5.71
N GLU A 48 -12.24 16.43 5.09
CA GLU A 48 -12.39 16.46 3.64
C GLU A 48 -11.37 17.40 2.95
N LEU A 49 -10.79 18.34 3.69
CA LEU A 49 -9.85 19.32 3.15
C LEU A 49 -8.44 18.73 3.06
N ALA A 50 -7.70 19.11 2.01
CA ALA A 50 -6.32 18.68 1.76
C ALA A 50 -5.40 19.89 1.54
N GLY A 51 -4.12 19.75 1.88
CA GLY A 51 -3.11 20.80 1.75
C GLY A 51 -3.34 22.00 2.68
N LYS A 52 -2.48 23.01 2.58
CA LYS A 52 -2.60 24.27 3.32
C LYS A 52 -3.84 25.04 2.86
N GLN A 53 -4.60 25.55 3.83
CA GLN A 53 -5.79 26.35 3.61
C GLN A 53 -5.56 27.76 4.17
N ILE A 54 -6.08 28.78 3.50
CA ILE A 54 -6.24 30.12 4.10
C ILE A 54 -7.61 30.17 4.76
N CYS A 55 -7.63 30.45 6.06
CA CYS A 55 -8.84 30.59 6.85
C CYS A 55 -9.07 32.05 7.21
N ALA A 56 -10.04 32.68 6.54
CA ALA A 56 -10.54 33.97 6.95
C ALA A 56 -11.66 33.78 7.98
N ARG A 57 -11.37 34.14 9.24
CA ARG A 57 -12.32 34.06 10.36
C ARG A 57 -13.43 35.10 10.17
N MET A 58 -14.68 34.67 10.34
CA MET A 58 -15.87 35.49 10.12
C MET A 58 -16.69 35.58 11.41
N ASP A 59 -16.94 36.81 11.87
CA ASP A 59 -18.01 37.06 12.84
C ASP A 59 -19.33 37.20 12.10
N ILE A 60 -20.30 36.36 12.45
CA ILE A 60 -21.67 36.39 11.93
C ILE A 60 -22.58 36.98 12.99
N LEU A 61 -23.20 38.12 12.69
CA LEU A 61 -24.00 38.91 13.61
C LEU A 61 -25.48 38.85 13.22
N ALA A 62 -26.36 38.70 14.20
CA ALA A 62 -27.82 38.74 14.04
C ALA A 62 -28.45 39.53 15.19
N GLY A 63 -28.56 40.85 15.02
CA GLY A 63 -28.92 41.75 16.12
C GLY A 63 -27.86 41.72 17.22
N GLU A 64 -28.22 41.25 18.42
CA GLU A 64 -27.30 41.13 19.57
C GLU A 64 -26.54 39.80 19.60
N ASN A 65 -26.99 38.79 18.85
CA ASN A 65 -26.36 37.47 18.84
C ASN A 65 -25.15 37.46 17.90
N LYS A 66 -24.08 36.76 18.32
CA LYS A 66 -22.86 36.57 17.54
C LYS A 66 -22.53 35.08 17.43
N ALA A 67 -22.08 34.66 16.26
CA ALA A 67 -21.50 33.35 16.04
C ALA A 67 -20.23 33.47 15.19
N LYS A 68 -19.37 32.47 15.28
CA LYS A 68 -18.12 32.41 14.51
C LYS A 68 -18.27 31.43 13.36
N GLY A 69 -17.87 31.83 12.16
CA GLY A 69 -17.70 30.98 11.00
C GLY A 69 -16.36 31.25 10.33
N CYS A 70 -16.13 30.66 9.16
CA CYS A 70 -14.94 30.97 8.37
C CYS A 70 -15.16 30.75 6.88
N LEU A 71 -14.28 31.38 6.11
CA LEU A 71 -14.10 31.16 4.68
C LEU A 71 -12.76 30.46 4.47
N LEU A 72 -12.78 29.30 3.81
CA LEU A 72 -11.62 28.46 3.54
C LEU A 72 -11.37 28.39 2.03
N ILE A 73 -10.10 28.45 1.65
CA ILE A 73 -9.63 28.27 0.28
C ILE A 73 -8.23 27.63 0.32
N GLY A 74 -7.83 26.89 -0.71
CA GLY A 74 -6.47 26.38 -0.82
C GLY A 74 -5.45 27.52 -0.93
N ILE A 75 -4.26 27.36 -0.33
CA ILE A 75 -3.22 28.40 -0.34
C ILE A 75 -2.82 28.83 -1.76
N LYS A 76 -2.74 27.86 -2.69
CA LYS A 76 -2.40 28.13 -4.10
C LYS A 76 -3.43 29.01 -4.79
N ASP A 77 -4.71 28.76 -4.52
CA ASP A 77 -5.80 29.54 -5.09
C ASP A 77 -5.87 30.94 -4.45
N ALA A 78 -5.59 31.06 -3.14
CA ALA A 78 -5.47 32.35 -2.48
C ALA A 78 -4.32 33.18 -3.05
N ILE A 79 -3.16 32.56 -3.31
CA ILE A 79 -2.01 33.19 -3.96
C ILE A 79 -2.38 33.64 -5.37
N ARG A 80 -3.06 32.80 -6.16
CA ARG A 80 -3.54 33.18 -7.50
C ARG A 80 -4.47 34.39 -7.44
N LEU A 81 -5.50 34.34 -6.61
CA LEU A 81 -6.47 35.44 -6.48
C LEU A 81 -5.82 36.73 -5.98
N GLY A 82 -5.02 36.66 -4.92
CA GLY A 82 -4.31 37.81 -4.34
C GLY A 82 -3.28 38.38 -5.31
N GLY A 83 -2.47 37.53 -5.94
CA GLY A 83 -1.45 37.90 -6.91
C GLY A 83 -2.00 38.53 -8.18
N THR A 84 -3.13 38.02 -8.70
CA THR A 84 -3.84 38.65 -9.82
C THR A 84 -4.34 40.05 -9.45
N LEU A 85 -4.83 40.25 -8.22
CA LEU A 85 -5.31 41.56 -7.76
C LEU A 85 -4.20 42.63 -7.76
N ILE A 86 -2.99 42.25 -7.36
CA ILE A 86 -1.81 43.14 -7.40
C ILE A 86 -1.08 43.14 -8.74
N MET A 87 -1.64 42.48 -9.76
CA MET A 87 -1.12 42.41 -11.12
C MET A 87 0.31 41.82 -11.17
N LEU A 88 0.57 40.78 -10.39
CA LEU A 88 1.81 40.03 -10.53
C LEU A 88 1.91 39.44 -11.95
N PRO A 89 3.08 39.52 -12.61
CA PRO A 89 3.29 38.83 -13.88
C PRO A 89 3.08 37.32 -13.75
N ASP A 90 2.48 36.68 -14.76
CA ASP A 90 2.15 35.24 -14.72
C ASP A 90 3.34 34.35 -14.33
N SER A 91 4.55 34.68 -14.80
CA SER A 91 5.76 33.93 -14.46
C SER A 91 6.13 34.02 -12.97
N GLU A 92 5.95 35.19 -12.37
CA GLU A 92 6.18 35.37 -10.93
C GLU A 92 5.06 34.67 -10.15
N LEU A 93 3.81 34.84 -10.58
CA LEU A 93 2.66 34.22 -9.93
C LEU A 93 2.81 32.70 -9.84
N GLU A 94 3.21 32.04 -10.92
CA GLU A 94 3.44 30.59 -10.92
C GLU A 94 4.63 30.18 -10.03
N GLU A 95 5.64 31.02 -9.86
CA GLU A 95 6.73 30.80 -8.89
C GLU A 95 6.22 30.87 -7.44
N PHE A 96 5.42 31.89 -7.11
CA PHE A 96 4.80 32.04 -5.79
C PHE A 96 3.84 30.87 -5.50
N VAL A 97 3.02 30.47 -6.47
CA VAL A 97 2.11 29.31 -6.36
C VAL A 97 2.89 28.02 -6.17
N GLY A 98 3.98 27.82 -6.92
CA GLY A 98 4.83 26.64 -6.84
C GLY A 98 5.53 26.50 -5.48
N ARG A 99 5.92 27.62 -4.86
CA ARG A 99 6.55 27.66 -3.53
C ARG A 99 5.54 27.77 -2.38
N GLU A 100 4.26 27.97 -2.68
CA GLU A 100 3.23 28.32 -1.70
C GLU A 100 3.62 29.54 -0.84
N ASP A 101 4.28 30.52 -1.46
CA ASP A 101 4.75 31.72 -0.79
C ASP A 101 3.61 32.74 -0.66
N TYR A 102 2.94 32.71 0.50
CA TYR A 102 1.85 33.62 0.83
C TYR A 102 2.41 34.84 1.56
N SER A 103 2.97 35.77 0.78
CA SER A 103 3.62 36.99 1.27
C SER A 103 2.62 38.00 1.85
N GLU A 104 3.10 38.96 2.64
CA GLU A 104 2.25 40.00 3.26
C GLU A 104 1.42 40.80 2.23
N GLU A 105 1.99 41.11 1.06
CA GLU A 105 1.26 41.81 -0.01
C GLU A 105 0.15 40.96 -0.63
N ILE A 106 0.40 39.66 -0.83
CA ILE A 106 -0.61 38.72 -1.33
C ILE A 106 -1.67 38.48 -0.27
N GLU A 107 -1.27 38.38 1.00
CA GLU A 107 -2.14 38.23 2.16
C GLU A 107 -3.11 39.41 2.28
N ASP A 108 -2.62 40.65 2.21
CA ASP A 108 -3.46 41.85 2.26
C ASP A 108 -4.45 41.88 1.08
N SER A 109 -3.96 41.51 -0.10
CA SER A 109 -4.75 41.53 -1.34
C SER A 109 -5.86 40.48 -1.34
N TYR A 110 -5.55 39.25 -0.96
CA TYR A 110 -6.57 38.22 -0.75
C TYR A 110 -7.51 38.59 0.40
N GLY A 111 -7.00 39.26 1.44
CA GLY A 111 -7.80 39.82 2.52
C GLY A 111 -8.89 40.78 2.04
N GLU A 112 -8.63 41.57 0.99
CA GLU A 112 -9.64 42.42 0.36
C GLU A 112 -10.67 41.62 -0.44
N ILE A 113 -10.25 40.55 -1.12
CA ILE A 113 -11.18 39.64 -1.80
C ILE A 113 -12.10 38.97 -0.78
N ALA A 114 -11.56 38.49 0.34
CA ALA A 114 -12.33 37.92 1.44
C ALA A 114 -13.29 38.93 2.08
N ASN A 115 -12.90 40.21 2.19
CA ASN A 115 -13.77 41.30 2.63
C ASN A 115 -14.96 41.51 1.67
N ILE A 116 -14.72 41.49 0.36
CA ILE A 116 -15.77 41.61 -0.66
C ILE A 116 -16.73 40.42 -0.60
N ILE A 117 -16.21 39.21 -0.45
CA ILE A 117 -17.04 38.01 -0.26
C ILE A 117 -17.92 38.15 0.98
N ALA A 118 -17.36 38.52 2.13
CA ALA A 118 -18.13 38.76 3.36
C ALA A 118 -19.18 39.88 3.19
N GLY A 119 -18.83 40.93 2.44
CA GLY A 119 -19.74 42.02 2.10
C GLY A 119 -20.92 41.56 1.23
N SER A 120 -20.66 40.71 0.23
CA SER A 120 -21.69 40.09 -0.61
C SER A 120 -22.65 39.21 0.21
N PHE A 121 -22.10 38.35 1.08
CA PHE A 121 -22.91 37.56 2.03
C PHE A 121 -23.78 38.45 2.91
N THR A 122 -23.21 39.52 3.48
CA THR A 122 -23.94 40.48 4.31
C THR A 122 -25.12 41.09 3.56
N LYS A 123 -24.90 41.64 2.36
CA LYS A 123 -25.95 42.32 1.59
C LYS A 123 -27.13 41.39 1.33
N ASP A 124 -26.87 40.19 0.81
CA ASP A 124 -27.96 39.28 0.43
C ASP A 124 -28.67 38.68 1.65
N PHE A 125 -27.95 38.40 2.74
CA PHE A 125 -28.61 37.95 3.97
C PHE A 125 -29.39 39.08 4.67
N GLU A 126 -28.93 40.32 4.67
CA GLU A 126 -29.68 41.47 5.19
C GLU A 126 -30.96 41.73 4.38
N GLU A 127 -30.88 41.62 3.05
CA GLU A 127 -32.01 41.87 2.15
C GLU A 127 -33.04 40.72 2.15
N MET A 128 -32.58 39.46 2.22
CA MET A 128 -33.42 38.29 1.97
C MET A 128 -33.75 37.45 3.21
N HIS A 129 -32.99 37.58 4.30
CA HIS A 129 -33.23 36.81 5.53
C HIS A 129 -33.96 37.64 6.61
N PRO A 130 -35.02 37.13 7.25
CA PRO A 130 -35.80 37.89 8.24
C PRO A 130 -35.01 38.41 9.45
N LYS A 131 -33.94 37.71 9.84
CA LYS A 131 -33.07 38.08 10.96
C LYS A 131 -31.98 39.09 10.59
N GLY A 132 -31.74 39.34 9.30
CA GLY A 132 -30.72 40.25 8.78
C GLY A 132 -29.30 39.93 9.29
N TYR A 133 -28.66 38.92 8.70
CA TYR A 133 -27.33 38.50 9.13
C TYR A 133 -26.23 39.34 8.50
N ARG A 134 -25.23 39.72 9.29
CA ARG A 134 -24.05 40.44 8.84
C ARG A 134 -22.79 39.63 9.06
N PHE A 135 -21.94 39.55 8.04
CA PHE A 135 -20.69 38.80 8.03
C PHE A 135 -19.52 39.79 8.06
N VAL A 136 -18.63 39.65 9.03
CA VAL A 136 -17.49 40.54 9.23
C VAL A 136 -16.22 39.71 9.31
N ARG A 137 -15.34 39.86 8.32
CA ARG A 137 -13.99 39.29 8.36
C ARG A 137 -13.22 39.89 9.54
N LYS A 138 -12.49 39.05 10.27
CA LYS A 138 -11.62 39.46 11.39
C LYS A 138 -10.16 39.33 11.03
N GLU A 139 -9.69 38.11 11.07
CA GLU A 139 -8.30 37.74 10.87
C GLU A 139 -8.24 36.67 9.78
N GLN A 140 -7.09 36.54 9.17
CA GLN A 140 -6.78 35.46 8.26
C GLN A 140 -5.54 34.73 8.78
N GLU A 141 -5.52 33.42 8.63
CA GLU A 141 -4.40 32.59 9.05
C GLU A 141 -4.22 31.42 8.09
N ILE A 142 -2.99 30.92 8.00
CA ILE A 142 -2.68 29.69 7.26
C ILE A 142 -2.96 28.52 8.19
N LEU A 143 -3.81 27.59 7.75
CA LEU A 143 -4.16 26.39 8.47
C LEU A 143 -3.69 25.14 7.73
N LEU A 144 -3.30 24.15 8.51
CA LEU A 144 -3.14 22.78 8.06
C LEU A 144 -4.32 21.98 8.62
N PRO A 145 -5.32 21.59 7.79
CA PRO A 145 -6.52 20.90 8.26
C PRO A 145 -6.23 19.71 9.18
N VAL A 146 -5.17 18.96 8.87
CA VAL A 146 -4.73 17.79 9.63
C VAL A 146 -4.23 18.10 11.05
N LYS A 147 -3.85 19.36 11.32
CA LYS A 147 -3.38 19.81 12.64
C LYS A 147 -4.48 20.45 13.48
N ILE A 148 -5.69 20.57 12.94
CA ILE A 148 -6.81 21.17 13.67
C ILE A 148 -7.35 20.15 14.65
N GLU A 149 -7.38 20.53 15.93
CA GLU A 149 -7.98 19.74 16.98
C GLU A 149 -9.51 19.84 16.89
N PRO A 150 -10.23 18.71 16.68
CA PRO A 150 -11.68 18.72 16.52
C PRO A 150 -12.42 19.32 17.73
N GLU A 151 -11.92 19.05 18.94
CA GLU A 151 -12.50 19.52 20.19
C GLU A 151 -12.09 20.95 20.57
N SER A 152 -11.12 21.54 19.86
CA SER A 152 -10.70 22.92 20.10
C SER A 152 -11.74 23.92 19.58
N ASP A 153 -11.81 25.10 20.20
CA ASP A 153 -12.60 26.22 19.68
C ASP A 153 -11.90 26.99 18.54
N GLU A 154 -10.70 26.56 18.15
CA GLU A 154 -9.90 27.15 17.07
C GLU A 154 -9.79 26.21 15.86
N PRO A 155 -9.78 26.73 14.62
CA PRO A 155 -9.97 28.15 14.24
C PRO A 155 -11.42 28.63 14.43
N VAL A 156 -12.35 27.68 14.56
CA VAL A 156 -13.78 27.90 14.76
C VAL A 156 -14.31 26.92 15.82
N PRO A 157 -15.38 27.29 16.57
CA PRO A 157 -15.94 26.46 17.63
C PRO A 157 -16.32 25.05 17.18
N ASN A 158 -16.27 24.07 18.08
CA ASN A 158 -16.76 22.72 17.80
C ASN A 158 -18.29 22.67 17.80
N THR A 159 -18.91 22.94 16.64
CA THR A 159 -20.36 22.91 16.43
C THR A 159 -20.67 22.31 15.05
N VAL A 160 -21.94 22.05 14.76
CA VAL A 160 -22.39 21.62 13.43
C VAL A 160 -22.44 22.83 12.51
N TYR A 161 -21.76 22.73 11.37
CA TYR A 161 -21.74 23.78 10.35
C TYR A 161 -22.58 23.40 9.14
N TYR A 162 -23.31 24.39 8.63
CA TYR A 162 -23.82 24.40 7.28
C TYR A 162 -22.70 24.82 6.34
N ARG A 163 -22.04 23.81 5.75
CA ARG A 163 -20.96 23.96 4.78
C ARG A 163 -21.55 24.34 3.42
N VAL A 164 -20.95 25.33 2.77
CA VAL A 164 -21.25 25.70 1.38
C VAL A 164 -19.97 25.64 0.56
N ILE A 165 -19.98 24.84 -0.51
CA ILE A 165 -18.85 24.68 -1.43
C ILE A 165 -19.17 25.32 -2.77
N PHE A 166 -18.26 26.16 -3.23
CA PHE A 166 -18.26 26.80 -4.53
C PHE A 166 -17.06 26.34 -5.34
N THR A 167 -17.29 25.95 -6.59
CA THR A 167 -16.20 25.70 -7.56
C THR A 167 -15.85 26.99 -8.26
N MET A 168 -14.57 27.22 -8.53
CA MET A 168 -14.07 28.50 -9.06
C MET A 168 -13.28 28.31 -10.35
N THR A 169 -13.35 29.30 -11.23
CA THR A 169 -12.48 29.40 -12.40
C THR A 169 -12.00 30.85 -12.56
N LEU A 170 -10.74 31.03 -12.94
CA LEU A 170 -10.12 32.33 -13.21
C LEU A 170 -9.49 32.30 -14.60
N GLU A 171 -9.93 33.17 -15.49
CA GLU A 171 -9.48 33.27 -16.90
C GLU A 171 -9.59 31.96 -17.69
N GLY A 172 -10.50 31.08 -17.28
CA GLY A 172 -10.70 29.75 -17.86
C GLY A 172 -9.93 28.63 -17.17
N ASP A 173 -8.97 28.95 -16.30
CA ASP A 173 -8.27 27.98 -15.48
C ASP A 173 -9.11 27.57 -14.28
N ALA A 174 -9.16 26.27 -14.01
CA ALA A 174 -9.86 25.74 -12.85
C ALA A 174 -9.05 26.04 -11.58
N LEU A 175 -9.71 26.64 -10.60
CA LEU A 175 -9.20 26.79 -9.24
C LEU A 175 -9.80 25.71 -8.34
N GLY A 176 -9.26 25.59 -7.13
CA GLY A 176 -9.85 24.76 -6.08
C GLY A 176 -11.24 25.23 -5.64
N SER A 177 -11.73 24.62 -4.57
CA SER A 177 -13.05 24.96 -4.02
C SER A 177 -12.94 26.04 -2.94
N MET A 178 -13.90 26.98 -2.96
CA MET A 178 -14.10 27.95 -1.88
C MET A 178 -15.19 27.45 -0.94
N VAL A 179 -14.87 27.33 0.34
CA VAL A 179 -15.75 26.73 1.35
C VAL A 179 -16.14 27.76 2.41
N MET A 180 -17.44 28.00 2.57
CA MET A 180 -17.98 28.86 3.61
C MET A 180 -18.62 28.01 4.71
N LEU A 181 -18.20 28.22 5.97
CA LEU A 181 -18.73 27.53 7.14
C LEU A 181 -19.64 28.47 7.95
N MET A 182 -20.90 28.07 8.10
CA MET A 182 -21.91 28.82 8.85
C MET A 182 -22.49 27.95 9.99
N PRO A 183 -22.46 28.37 11.26
CA PRO A 183 -22.96 27.56 12.38
C PRO A 183 -24.44 27.22 12.24
N GLY A 184 -24.79 25.93 12.08
CA GLY A 184 -26.13 25.49 11.71
C GLY A 184 -27.21 25.93 12.71
N GLU A 185 -26.93 25.82 14.00
CA GLU A 185 -27.81 26.26 15.08
C GLU A 185 -28.15 27.76 14.99
N PHE A 186 -27.16 28.58 14.66
CA PHE A 186 -27.33 30.03 14.57
C PHE A 186 -28.29 30.44 13.44
N PHE A 187 -28.34 29.62 12.39
CA PHE A 187 -29.27 29.76 11.27
C PHE A 187 -30.61 29.04 11.48
N GLY A 188 -30.81 28.37 12.64
CA GLY A 188 -32.03 27.64 12.96
C GLY A 188 -32.25 26.41 12.08
N LEU A 189 -31.16 25.77 11.65
CA LEU A 189 -31.20 24.53 10.90
C LEU A 189 -31.45 23.33 11.84
N ASP A 190 -32.10 22.30 11.32
CA ASP A 190 -32.39 21.09 12.09
C ASP A 190 -31.14 20.22 12.19
N ILE A 191 -30.48 20.26 13.34
CA ILE A 191 -29.24 19.52 13.62
C ILE A 191 -29.49 18.17 14.33
N SER A 192 -30.75 17.84 14.61
CA SER A 192 -31.12 16.67 15.43
C SER A 192 -30.66 15.32 14.86
N GLY A 193 -30.39 15.25 13.55
CA GLY A 193 -29.87 14.06 12.88
C GLY A 193 -28.36 13.81 13.06
N ILE A 194 -27.59 14.79 13.53
CA ILE A 194 -26.12 14.73 13.63
C ILE A 194 -25.67 14.59 15.10
N GLU A 195 -26.35 15.26 16.04
CA GLU A 195 -26.03 15.17 17.48
C GLU A 195 -26.30 13.78 18.09
N ALA A 196 -27.25 13.02 17.55
CA ALA A 196 -27.62 11.69 18.07
C ALA A 196 -26.50 10.64 18.02
N ALA A 197 -25.35 10.96 17.40
CA ALA A 197 -24.21 10.05 17.29
C ALA A 197 -23.09 10.29 18.32
N LYS A 198 -23.09 11.39 19.11
CA LYS A 198 -21.89 11.74 19.93
C LYS A 198 -22.08 12.24 21.36
N THR A 199 -23.29 12.35 21.94
CA THR A 199 -23.43 12.85 23.33
C THR A 199 -24.24 11.94 24.26
N GLU A 200 -23.54 11.18 25.12
CA GLU A 200 -24.03 10.92 26.49
C GLU A 200 -23.77 12.18 27.34
N PRO A 201 -24.72 12.63 28.19
CA PRO A 201 -24.59 13.90 28.89
C PRO A 201 -23.83 13.71 30.20
N VAL A 202 -22.79 14.52 30.42
CA VAL A 202 -22.32 14.83 31.78
C VAL A 202 -22.97 16.15 32.18
N ALA A 203 -23.83 16.08 33.20
CA ALA A 203 -24.52 17.21 33.77
C ALA A 203 -23.68 17.90 34.88
N ASP A 204 -23.90 19.22 34.98
CA ASP A 204 -23.74 20.09 36.15
C ASP A 204 -22.28 20.46 36.58
N GLU A 205 -21.90 21.70 36.88
CA GLU A 205 -22.63 22.85 37.44
C GLU A 205 -22.14 24.23 36.94
N SER A 206 -23.05 25.18 37.00
CA SER A 206 -22.92 26.64 36.91
C SER A 206 -22.01 27.30 37.96
N VAL A 207 -21.23 28.32 37.57
CA VAL A 207 -20.98 29.52 38.41
C VAL A 207 -20.70 30.75 37.50
N GLU A 208 -21.52 31.80 37.63
CA GLU A 208 -21.22 33.19 37.22
C GLU A 208 -20.25 33.85 38.22
N GLU A 209 -19.25 34.62 37.75
CA GLU A 209 -19.09 36.05 38.09
C GLU A 209 -17.83 36.68 37.43
N CYS A 210 -17.98 37.96 37.09
CA CYS A 210 -17.01 38.88 36.49
C CYS A 210 -15.77 39.18 37.36
N PHE A 211 -14.65 39.58 36.73
CA PHE A 211 -13.90 40.80 37.10
C PHE A 211 -12.87 41.20 36.01
N GLU A 212 -12.84 42.50 35.69
CA GLU A 212 -11.78 43.19 34.95
C GLU A 212 -10.49 43.36 35.78
N GLY A 213 -9.33 43.46 35.11
CA GLY A 213 -8.11 44.03 35.70
C GLY A 213 -6.83 43.72 34.92
N GLU A 214 -6.29 44.72 34.21
CA GLU A 214 -4.96 44.71 33.60
C GLU A 214 -3.83 44.64 34.66
N GLN A 215 -2.72 43.94 34.36
CA GLN A 215 -1.34 44.47 34.24
C GLN A 215 -0.22 43.44 34.55
N GLN A 216 0.68 43.33 33.55
CA GLN A 216 2.14 43.23 33.63
C GLN A 216 2.86 41.99 34.22
N LYS A 217 3.66 41.38 33.33
CA LYS A 217 4.87 40.55 33.51
C LYS A 217 5.88 41.21 34.50
N PRO A 218 6.78 40.45 35.17
CA PRO A 218 7.99 39.97 34.49
C PRO A 218 8.51 38.57 34.90
N GLU A 219 9.49 38.13 34.11
CA GLU A 219 10.23 36.86 34.09
C GLU A 219 10.94 36.48 35.39
N THR A 220 11.00 35.18 35.72
CA THR A 220 12.23 34.36 35.78
C THR A 220 11.98 32.95 36.33
N GLY A 221 12.55 31.93 35.66
CA GLY A 221 13.28 30.84 36.33
C GLY A 221 12.55 29.55 36.72
N GLU A 222 12.85 28.49 35.95
CA GLU A 222 13.05 27.09 36.36
C GLU A 222 11.88 26.11 36.60
N THR A 223 12.00 25.02 35.83
CA THR A 223 11.66 23.61 36.08
C THR A 223 10.21 23.15 35.91
N ALA A 224 10.06 22.31 34.88
CA ALA A 224 8.87 21.57 34.50
C ALA A 224 8.25 20.76 35.65
N PRO A 225 6.95 20.46 35.49
CA PRO A 225 6.54 19.07 35.40
C PRO A 225 6.14 18.75 33.96
N SER A 226 6.72 17.66 33.47
CA SER A 226 6.28 16.96 32.28
C SER A 226 4.80 16.61 32.41
N ASP A 227 3.93 17.41 31.80
CA ASP A 227 2.55 17.00 31.54
C ASP A 227 2.61 15.80 30.59
N LEU A 228 2.30 14.64 31.16
CA LEU A 228 2.01 13.42 30.42
C LEU A 228 0.76 13.72 29.58
N ILE A 229 0.99 14.06 28.32
CA ILE A 229 -0.05 14.12 27.29
C ILE A 229 -0.70 12.73 27.25
N GLU A 230 -1.94 12.63 27.74
CA GLU A 230 -2.75 11.43 27.56
C GLU A 230 -2.87 11.14 26.06
N PRO A 231 -2.70 9.87 25.62
CA PRO A 231 -2.72 9.54 24.20
C PRO A 231 -4.06 9.92 23.58
N LYS A 232 -3.97 10.78 22.56
CA LYS A 232 -5.06 11.27 21.72
C LYS A 232 -5.89 10.07 21.24
N LYS A 233 -7.20 10.04 21.52
CA LYS A 233 -8.11 9.06 20.91
C LYS A 233 -8.31 9.44 19.45
N ILE A 234 -7.42 8.97 18.58
CA ILE A 234 -7.54 9.11 17.14
C ILE A 234 -8.58 8.11 16.65
N ASP A 235 -9.55 8.56 15.84
CA ASP A 235 -10.40 7.63 15.08
C ASP A 235 -9.53 6.95 14.02
N VAL A 236 -9.09 5.73 14.32
CA VAL A 236 -8.12 4.98 13.52
C VAL A 236 -8.60 4.74 12.09
N LYS A 237 -9.92 4.60 11.86
CA LYS A 237 -10.46 4.40 10.50
C LYS A 237 -10.35 5.67 9.67
N LYS A 238 -10.68 6.82 10.27
CA LYS A 238 -10.51 8.13 9.62
C LYS A 238 -9.04 8.43 9.37
N HIS A 239 -8.17 8.14 10.34
CA HIS A 239 -6.73 8.32 10.21
C HIS A 239 -6.13 7.49 9.09
N LYS A 240 -6.50 6.20 8.98
CA LYS A 240 -6.13 5.35 7.84
C LYS A 240 -6.57 5.97 6.51
N ALA A 241 -7.82 6.44 6.41
CA ALA A 241 -8.32 7.06 5.18
C ALA A 241 -7.55 8.34 4.81
N ARG A 242 -7.07 9.11 5.81
CA ARG A 242 -6.18 10.26 5.57
C ARG A 242 -4.82 9.80 5.03
N ILE A 243 -4.21 8.79 5.62
CA ILE A 243 -2.95 8.20 5.13
C ILE A 243 -3.11 7.69 3.69
N ASP A 244 -4.22 7.02 3.38
CA ASP A 244 -4.52 6.56 2.01
C ASP A 244 -4.54 7.69 0.99
N ARG A 245 -5.06 8.87 1.38
CA ARG A 245 -5.03 10.06 0.52
C ARG A 245 -3.62 10.63 0.36
N LEU A 246 -2.81 10.63 1.42
CA LEU A 246 -1.41 11.05 1.34
C LEU A 246 -0.62 10.14 0.40
N LEU A 247 -0.83 8.82 0.48
CA LEU A 247 -0.17 7.85 -0.42
C LEU A 247 -0.61 8.02 -1.89
N GLU A 248 -1.87 8.38 -2.12
CA GLU A 248 -2.36 8.74 -3.45
C GLU A 248 -1.75 10.05 -3.97
N GLU A 249 -1.48 11.02 -3.11
CA GLU A 249 -0.70 12.22 -3.47
C GLU A 249 0.77 11.85 -3.76
N CYS A 250 1.38 10.97 -2.96
CA CYS A 250 2.72 10.43 -3.20
C CYS A 250 2.80 9.78 -4.57
N ARG A 251 1.83 8.94 -4.94
CA ARG A 251 1.77 8.32 -6.27
C ARG A 251 1.85 9.36 -7.40
N LYS A 252 1.04 10.41 -7.31
CA LYS A 252 1.00 11.47 -8.35
C LYS A 252 2.33 12.22 -8.43
N ARG A 253 2.90 12.59 -7.29
CA ARG A 253 4.17 13.33 -7.25
C ARG A 253 5.36 12.47 -7.66
N LEU A 254 5.39 11.20 -7.25
CA LEU A 254 6.37 10.20 -7.70
C LEU A 254 6.36 10.07 -9.22
N GLN A 255 5.17 10.04 -9.82
CA GLN A 255 5.05 9.95 -11.27
C GLN A 255 5.75 11.12 -11.97
N THR A 256 5.54 12.35 -11.50
CA THR A 256 6.16 13.56 -12.07
C THR A 256 7.67 13.55 -11.87
N GLU A 257 8.13 13.38 -10.64
CA GLU A 257 9.54 13.57 -10.25
C GLU A 257 10.43 12.45 -10.80
N VAL A 258 9.95 11.20 -10.81
CA VAL A 258 10.70 10.09 -11.40
C VAL A 258 10.70 10.18 -12.93
N SER A 259 9.61 10.65 -13.55
CA SER A 259 9.61 10.88 -15.01
C SER A 259 10.59 11.97 -15.42
N GLU A 260 10.66 13.05 -14.65
CA GLU A 260 11.61 14.14 -14.87
C GLU A 260 13.06 13.66 -14.71
N LEU A 261 13.34 12.89 -13.65
CA LEU A 261 14.66 12.32 -13.40
C LEU A 261 15.12 11.43 -14.55
N LEU A 262 14.27 10.52 -15.03
CA LEU A 262 14.62 9.58 -16.09
C LEU A 262 14.58 10.21 -17.50
N GLY A 263 14.00 11.40 -17.65
CA GLY A 263 13.77 12.02 -18.96
C GLY A 263 12.80 11.24 -19.85
N THR A 264 11.98 10.35 -19.29
CA THR A 264 10.96 9.55 -19.99
C THR A 264 9.67 9.46 -19.17
N THR A 265 8.57 9.05 -19.79
CA THR A 265 7.27 8.95 -19.12
C THR A 265 7.21 7.69 -18.26
N VAL A 266 7.22 7.87 -16.94
CA VAL A 266 6.93 6.80 -15.96
C VAL A 266 5.49 6.92 -15.52
N ARG A 267 4.80 5.80 -15.35
CA ARG A 267 3.43 5.74 -14.82
C ARG A 267 3.38 4.86 -13.58
N PHE A 268 2.76 5.38 -12.52
CA PHE A 268 2.43 4.60 -11.33
C PHE A 268 0.91 4.38 -11.27
N THR A 269 0.49 3.13 -11.35
CA THR A 269 -0.92 2.72 -11.42
C THR A 269 -1.26 1.73 -10.31
N GLU A 270 -2.55 1.42 -10.16
CA GLU A 270 -3.05 0.44 -9.19
C GLU A 270 -2.50 0.62 -7.76
N LEU A 271 -2.85 1.74 -7.12
CA LEU A 271 -2.55 1.93 -5.70
C LEU A 271 -3.37 0.94 -4.86
N ASP A 272 -2.67 0.07 -4.15
CA ASP A 272 -3.25 -0.88 -3.22
C ASP A 272 -2.55 -0.78 -1.86
N ASN A 273 -3.33 -0.51 -0.81
CA ASN A 273 -2.82 -0.30 0.53
C ASN A 273 -3.35 -1.35 1.50
N TYR A 274 -2.44 -2.08 2.15
CA TYR A 274 -2.79 -3.19 3.03
C TYR A 274 -1.83 -3.31 4.21
N PHE A 275 -2.28 -4.01 5.25
CA PHE A 275 -1.44 -4.37 6.38
C PHE A 275 -0.78 -5.73 6.13
N THR A 276 0.47 -5.86 6.57
CA THR A 276 1.19 -7.13 6.49
C THR A 276 2.20 -7.27 7.63
N THR A 277 2.78 -8.46 7.76
CA THR A 277 3.95 -8.72 8.61
C THR A 277 5.17 -8.94 7.72
N LYS A 278 6.37 -8.88 8.30
CA LYS A 278 7.60 -9.25 7.58
C LYS A 278 7.48 -10.62 6.90
N GLU A 279 7.07 -11.64 7.66
CA GLU A 279 6.91 -13.01 7.14
C GLU A 279 5.93 -13.05 5.96
N GLU A 280 4.74 -12.48 6.14
CA GLU A 280 3.70 -12.46 5.11
C GLU A 280 4.14 -11.70 3.86
N PHE A 281 4.85 -10.58 4.01
CA PHE A 281 5.37 -9.79 2.89
C PHE A 281 6.31 -10.62 2.01
N PHE A 282 7.34 -11.23 2.61
CA PHE A 282 8.33 -12.03 1.86
C PHE A 282 7.76 -13.37 1.35
N ASP A 283 6.73 -13.92 1.97
CA ASP A 283 6.10 -15.18 1.55
C ASP A 283 5.08 -15.00 0.42
N ASN A 284 4.24 -13.96 0.51
CA ASN A 284 3.02 -13.85 -0.28
C ASN A 284 3.03 -12.70 -1.28
N HIS A 285 3.78 -11.63 -1.02
CA HIS A 285 3.66 -10.38 -1.80
C HIS A 285 4.80 -10.15 -2.79
N ILE A 286 5.96 -10.79 -2.59
CA ILE A 286 7.12 -10.65 -3.48
C ILE A 286 7.78 -11.99 -3.80
N ASP A 287 8.34 -12.11 -5.01
CA ASP A 287 9.01 -13.31 -5.53
C ASP A 287 10.28 -12.99 -6.35
N GLY A 288 11.24 -13.92 -6.38
CA GLY A 288 12.53 -13.65 -7.03
C GLY A 288 13.35 -12.57 -6.31
N LYS A 289 14.45 -12.12 -6.92
CA LYS A 289 15.36 -11.16 -6.27
C LYS A 289 14.77 -9.76 -6.21
N HIS A 290 15.02 -9.08 -5.10
CA HIS A 290 14.50 -7.73 -4.84
C HIS A 290 15.62 -6.82 -4.35
N VAL A 291 15.49 -5.51 -4.60
CA VAL A 291 16.32 -4.47 -4.03
C VAL A 291 15.49 -3.70 -3.00
N ILE A 292 15.99 -3.64 -1.78
CA ILE A 292 15.41 -2.87 -0.68
C ILE A 292 16.26 -1.62 -0.48
N ALA A 293 15.61 -0.46 -0.52
CA ALA A 293 16.17 0.81 -0.10
C ALA A 293 15.67 1.14 1.32
N ASP A 294 16.61 1.27 2.24
CA ASP A 294 16.32 1.66 3.63
C ASP A 294 15.99 3.15 3.68
N MET A 295 14.80 3.48 4.16
CA MET A 295 14.28 4.85 4.27
C MET A 295 14.14 5.21 5.75
N GLU A 296 15.14 5.86 6.32
CA GLU A 296 15.09 6.32 7.70
C GLU A 296 14.10 7.49 7.81
N ALA A 297 13.03 7.30 8.57
CA ALA A 297 12.09 8.35 8.91
C ALA A 297 12.60 9.08 10.16
N VAL A 298 12.75 10.40 10.06
CA VAL A 298 13.19 11.29 11.15
C VAL A 298 12.27 12.50 11.27
N GLY A 299 12.13 13.03 12.48
CA GLY A 299 11.32 14.21 12.75
C GLY A 299 10.61 14.08 14.09
N ASP A 300 9.29 14.25 14.10
CA ASP A 300 8.47 14.12 15.31
C ASP A 300 8.39 12.65 15.77
N SER A 301 8.37 11.72 14.83
CA SER A 301 8.59 10.28 15.07
C SER A 301 9.81 9.77 14.31
N GLN A 302 10.35 8.64 14.77
CA GLN A 302 11.53 7.99 14.19
C GLN A 302 11.24 6.52 13.91
N GLY A 303 11.74 6.02 12.79
CA GLY A 303 11.59 4.62 12.40
C GLY A 303 12.26 4.30 11.09
N MET A 304 12.27 3.02 10.71
CA MET A 304 12.80 2.58 9.42
C MET A 304 11.66 2.12 8.52
N SER A 305 11.50 2.81 7.40
CA SER A 305 10.62 2.40 6.30
C SER A 305 11.45 1.80 5.18
N TYR A 306 10.80 1.08 4.26
CA TYR A 306 11.51 0.33 3.22
C TYR A 306 10.84 0.51 1.87
N PHE A 307 11.62 0.92 0.86
CA PHE A 307 11.17 0.95 -0.53
C PHE A 307 11.72 -0.27 -1.26
N VAL A 308 10.83 -1.10 -1.80
CA VAL A 308 11.16 -2.41 -2.35
C VAL A 308 10.72 -2.48 -3.80
N ALA A 309 11.65 -2.87 -4.68
CA ALA A 309 11.40 -3.16 -6.09
C ALA A 309 12.03 -4.49 -6.48
N SER A 310 11.51 -5.14 -7.53
CA SER A 310 12.16 -6.32 -8.09
C SER A 310 13.56 -5.93 -8.62
N LEU A 311 14.50 -6.87 -8.61
CA LEU A 311 15.85 -6.63 -9.11
C LEU A 311 15.83 -6.25 -10.60
N ALA A 312 14.95 -6.88 -11.38
CA ALA A 312 14.74 -6.57 -12.79
C ALA A 312 14.25 -5.12 -13.00
N ASP A 313 13.31 -4.65 -12.18
CA ASP A 313 12.80 -3.28 -12.27
C ASP A 313 13.83 -2.26 -11.80
N ALA A 314 14.60 -2.58 -10.75
CA ALA A 314 15.69 -1.74 -10.28
C ALA A 314 16.79 -1.57 -11.35
N ILE A 315 17.16 -2.66 -12.04
CA ILE A 315 18.08 -2.62 -13.18
C ILE A 315 17.50 -1.78 -14.31
N ASN A 316 16.21 -1.94 -14.63
CA ASN A 316 15.55 -1.13 -15.67
C ASN A 316 15.59 0.37 -15.33
N LEU A 317 15.20 0.75 -14.12
CA LEU A 317 15.15 2.15 -13.68
C LEU A 317 16.55 2.79 -13.63
N GLY A 318 17.53 2.10 -13.03
CA GLY A 318 18.92 2.58 -12.98
C GLY A 318 19.56 2.63 -14.38
N GLY A 319 19.33 1.60 -15.19
CA GLY A 319 19.86 1.51 -16.54
C GLY A 319 19.32 2.57 -17.50
N VAL A 320 18.03 2.92 -17.41
CA VAL A 320 17.46 4.04 -18.17
C VAL A 320 18.09 5.36 -17.74
N LEU A 321 18.30 5.58 -16.44
CA LEU A 321 18.90 6.81 -15.92
C LEU A 321 20.33 7.04 -16.45
N ILE A 322 21.15 5.99 -16.56
CA ILE A 322 22.50 6.08 -17.13
C ILE A 322 22.53 5.92 -18.66
N MET A 323 21.36 5.93 -19.31
CA MET A 323 21.20 5.85 -20.76
C MET A 323 21.80 4.57 -21.38
N LEU A 324 21.65 3.42 -20.72
CA LEU A 324 22.05 2.14 -21.32
C LEU A 324 21.28 1.91 -22.62
N PRO A 325 21.96 1.50 -23.70
CA PRO A 325 21.30 1.11 -24.93
C PRO A 325 20.26 -0.01 -24.69
N PRO A 326 19.09 -0.02 -25.36
CA PRO A 326 18.03 -0.99 -25.09
C PRO A 326 18.47 -2.47 -25.13
N ASN A 327 19.39 -2.80 -26.04
CA ASN A 327 19.94 -4.16 -26.15
C ASN A 327 20.80 -4.55 -24.95
N GLU A 328 21.57 -3.60 -24.41
CA GLU A 328 22.42 -3.81 -23.24
C GLU A 328 21.57 -3.85 -21.98
N LEU A 329 20.56 -2.98 -21.87
CA LEU A 329 19.60 -2.98 -20.78
C LEU A 329 18.85 -4.31 -20.70
N GLY A 330 18.29 -4.79 -21.82
CA GLY A 330 17.60 -6.08 -21.85
C GLY A 330 18.51 -7.25 -21.47
N ALA A 331 19.79 -7.20 -21.86
CA ALA A 331 20.78 -8.21 -21.47
C ALA A 331 21.13 -8.12 -19.98
N ALA A 332 21.26 -6.92 -19.41
CA ALA A 332 21.50 -6.71 -17.99
C ALA A 332 20.32 -7.21 -17.14
N VAL A 333 19.09 -6.88 -17.53
CA VAL A 333 17.87 -7.35 -16.86
C VAL A 333 17.77 -8.88 -16.91
N THR A 334 17.98 -9.49 -18.08
CA THR A 334 17.89 -10.96 -18.24
C THR A 334 18.95 -11.70 -17.43
N LYS A 335 20.14 -11.10 -17.26
CA LYS A 335 21.24 -11.68 -16.48
C LYS A 335 21.20 -11.30 -15.00
N GLU A 336 20.25 -10.46 -14.59
CA GLU A 336 20.22 -9.85 -13.27
C GLU A 336 21.55 -9.15 -12.91
N ASP A 337 22.16 -8.48 -13.88
CA ASP A 337 23.45 -7.78 -13.75
C ASP A 337 23.24 -6.39 -13.13
N PHE A 338 23.17 -6.35 -11.81
CA PHE A 338 23.06 -5.13 -11.02
C PHE A 338 24.47 -4.61 -10.66
N SER A 339 25.13 -4.02 -11.64
CA SER A 339 26.48 -3.47 -11.51
C SER A 339 26.51 -2.22 -10.62
N GLU A 340 27.69 -1.83 -10.13
CA GLU A 340 27.86 -0.64 -9.28
C GLU A 340 27.29 0.64 -9.93
N ASP A 341 27.46 0.81 -11.25
CA ASP A 341 26.93 1.97 -11.99
C ASP A 341 25.39 1.98 -12.00
N ILE A 342 24.76 0.81 -12.17
CA ILE A 342 23.30 0.66 -12.17
C ILE A 342 22.75 0.80 -10.74
N GLU A 343 23.46 0.27 -9.75
CA GLU A 343 23.11 0.39 -8.33
C GLU A 343 23.15 1.84 -7.87
N ASP A 344 24.19 2.61 -8.22
CA ASP A 344 24.31 4.03 -7.90
C ASP A 344 23.17 4.83 -8.55
N ALA A 345 22.90 4.57 -9.83
CA ALA A 345 21.80 5.21 -10.56
C ALA A 345 20.42 4.89 -9.98
N TYR A 346 20.14 3.62 -9.67
CA TYR A 346 18.91 3.25 -8.96
C TYR A 346 18.87 3.88 -7.56
N GLY A 347 20.03 4.06 -6.93
CA GLY A 347 20.20 4.81 -5.70
C GLY A 347 19.72 6.25 -5.78
N GLU A 348 19.88 6.92 -6.93
CA GLU A 348 19.33 8.25 -7.17
C GLU A 348 17.82 8.24 -7.37
N VAL A 349 17.27 7.20 -8.02
CA VAL A 349 15.81 7.00 -8.09
C VAL A 349 15.23 6.85 -6.67
N ALA A 350 15.84 6.03 -5.83
CA ALA A 350 15.44 5.87 -4.44
C ALA A 350 15.60 7.17 -3.62
N ASN A 351 16.61 7.99 -3.90
CA ASN A 351 16.74 9.32 -3.29
C ASN A 351 15.54 10.22 -3.66
N ILE A 352 15.16 10.29 -4.94
CA ILE A 352 13.99 11.06 -5.38
C ILE A 352 12.72 10.55 -4.71
N VAL A 353 12.54 9.23 -4.64
CA VAL A 353 11.41 8.62 -3.91
C VAL A 353 11.37 9.13 -2.47
N SER A 354 12.50 9.09 -1.75
CA SER A 354 12.59 9.59 -0.37
C SER A 354 12.25 11.08 -0.25
N GLY A 355 12.67 11.90 -1.22
CA GLY A 355 12.38 13.33 -1.29
C GLY A 355 10.89 13.62 -1.50
N VAL A 356 10.22 12.84 -2.35
CA VAL A 356 8.77 12.94 -2.57
C VAL A 356 7.98 12.61 -1.31
N TYR A 357 8.29 11.48 -0.66
CA TYR A 357 7.63 11.10 0.58
C TYR A 357 7.88 12.14 1.69
N THR A 358 9.11 12.67 1.78
CA THR A 358 9.44 13.75 2.72
C THR A 358 8.57 14.97 2.49
N ALA A 359 8.50 15.47 1.25
CA ALA A 359 7.75 16.68 0.94
C ALA A 359 6.28 16.55 1.31
N ILE A 360 5.66 15.40 1.02
CA ILE A 360 4.22 15.19 1.28
C ILE A 360 3.95 14.97 2.77
N PHE A 361 4.73 14.11 3.44
CA PHE A 361 4.48 13.84 4.86
C PHE A 361 4.86 15.03 5.74
N GLU A 362 5.95 15.76 5.45
CA GLU A 362 6.33 16.93 6.25
C GLU A 362 5.27 18.06 6.18
N GLU A 363 4.60 18.20 5.03
CA GLU A 363 3.59 19.24 4.80
C GLU A 363 2.18 18.81 5.26
N ASN A 364 1.78 17.58 4.93
CA ASN A 364 0.37 17.16 4.99
C ASN A 364 0.10 16.07 6.04
N TYR A 365 1.11 15.53 6.73
CA TYR A 365 0.90 14.60 7.85
C TYR A 365 0.80 15.34 9.19
N ILE A 366 0.19 14.69 10.19
CA ILE A 366 0.00 15.26 11.53
C ILE A 366 1.36 15.53 12.19
N GLU A 367 2.28 14.58 12.01
CA GLU A 367 3.67 14.65 12.44
C GLU A 367 4.59 15.03 11.28
N LYS A 368 5.65 15.78 11.57
CA LYS A 368 6.69 16.06 10.59
C LYS A 368 7.58 14.85 10.42
N LEU A 369 7.43 14.15 9.30
CA LEU A 369 8.28 13.02 8.93
C LEU A 369 9.12 13.36 7.70
N ARG A 370 10.42 13.12 7.80
CA ARG A 370 11.38 13.23 6.69
C ARG A 370 12.03 11.87 6.46
N PHE A 371 12.04 11.43 5.23
CA PHE A 371 12.58 10.13 4.82
C PHE A 371 13.95 10.32 4.17
N ILE A 372 14.94 9.58 4.66
CA ILE A 372 16.33 9.65 4.20
C ILE A 372 16.75 8.26 3.72
N LYS A 373 17.10 8.13 2.43
CA LYS A 373 17.71 6.90 1.91
C LYS A 373 19.05 6.63 2.63
N LYS A 374 19.25 5.42 3.13
CA LYS A 374 20.50 5.00 3.79
C LYS A 374 21.35 4.09 2.93
N LYS A 375 20.84 2.91 2.60
CA LYS A 375 21.55 1.89 1.84
C LYS A 375 20.59 1.16 0.92
N LEU A 376 21.16 0.52 -0.08
CA LEU A 376 20.49 -0.48 -0.90
C LEU A 376 20.95 -1.87 -0.42
N THR A 377 20.05 -2.84 -0.42
CA THR A 377 20.36 -4.23 -0.09
C THR A 377 19.59 -5.14 -1.03
N THR A 378 20.32 -6.00 -1.73
CA THR A 378 19.72 -7.04 -2.58
C THR A 378 19.36 -8.23 -1.73
N VAL A 379 18.11 -8.70 -1.85
CA VAL A 379 17.56 -9.77 -1.03
C VAL A 379 16.91 -10.83 -1.91
N VAL A 380 16.93 -12.06 -1.42
CA VAL A 380 16.17 -13.16 -1.99
C VAL A 380 15.11 -13.52 -0.94
N PRO A 381 13.81 -13.31 -1.20
CA PRO A 381 12.74 -13.48 -0.20
C PRO A 381 12.80 -14.80 0.55
N VAL A 382 13.06 -15.91 -0.16
CA VAL A 382 13.15 -17.26 0.45
C VAL A 382 14.33 -17.45 1.41
N LYS A 383 15.33 -16.56 1.38
CA LYS A 383 16.48 -16.57 2.28
C LYS A 383 16.31 -15.65 3.49
N VAL A 384 15.20 -14.91 3.57
CA VAL A 384 14.95 -13.98 4.67
C VAL A 384 14.49 -14.76 5.90
N GLU A 385 15.20 -14.58 7.01
CA GLU A 385 14.76 -15.10 8.31
C GLU A 385 13.58 -14.27 8.84
N ALA A 386 12.43 -14.91 9.01
CA ALA A 386 11.19 -14.25 9.43
C ALA A 386 11.30 -13.59 10.81
N GLU A 387 12.01 -14.22 11.75
CA GLU A 387 12.15 -13.74 13.14
C GLU A 387 13.30 -12.74 13.34
N GLY A 388 14.23 -12.64 12.38
CA GLY A 388 15.37 -11.71 12.47
C GLY A 388 14.99 -10.27 12.15
N ASP A 389 15.88 -9.33 12.42
CA ASP A 389 15.68 -7.90 12.08
C ASP A 389 16.30 -7.49 10.73
N GLU A 390 16.83 -8.45 9.98
CA GLU A 390 17.38 -8.26 8.64
C GLU A 390 16.61 -9.08 7.60
N PRO A 391 16.41 -8.58 6.36
CA PRO A 391 16.88 -7.29 5.85
C PRO A 391 16.03 -6.10 6.32
N ILE A 392 14.80 -6.37 6.81
CA ILE A 392 13.92 -5.39 7.44
C ILE A 392 13.57 -5.86 8.85
N ILE A 393 13.25 -4.91 9.74
CA ILE A 393 12.87 -5.17 11.12
C ILE A 393 11.65 -6.09 11.17
N ASN A 394 11.60 -7.02 12.12
CA ASN A 394 10.40 -7.83 12.30
C ASN A 394 9.33 -7.00 13.03
N CYS A 395 8.46 -6.33 12.28
CA CYS A 395 7.29 -5.65 12.82
C CYS A 395 6.10 -5.71 11.85
N ARG A 396 4.99 -5.06 12.23
CA ARG A 396 3.83 -4.89 11.35
C ARG A 396 4.04 -3.68 10.45
N TYR A 397 3.68 -3.84 9.19
CA TYR A 397 3.81 -2.80 8.19
C TYR A 397 2.46 -2.43 7.59
N TYR A 398 2.28 -1.15 7.30
CA TYR A 398 1.33 -0.65 6.33
C TYR A 398 2.05 -0.47 5.00
N VAL A 399 1.57 -1.15 3.97
CA VAL A 399 2.23 -1.24 2.66
C VAL A 399 1.44 -0.46 1.63
N SER A 400 2.13 0.40 0.88
CA SER A 400 1.63 1.04 -0.33
C SER A 400 2.23 0.32 -1.54
N ARG A 401 1.42 -0.43 -2.29
CA ARG A 401 1.82 -1.11 -3.53
C ARG A 401 1.40 -0.28 -4.75
N LEU A 402 2.32 -0.16 -5.71
CA LEU A 402 2.10 0.54 -6.98
C LEU A 402 2.63 -0.31 -8.13
N GLN A 403 1.86 -0.45 -9.20
CA GLN A 403 2.38 -0.95 -10.47
C GLN A 403 3.14 0.15 -11.20
N ILE A 404 4.29 -0.19 -11.79
CA ILE A 404 5.13 0.76 -12.54
C ILE A 404 5.16 0.39 -14.02
N ALA A 405 5.17 1.41 -14.88
CA ALA A 405 5.40 1.27 -16.31
C ALA A 405 6.31 2.40 -16.80
N ILE A 406 7.21 2.09 -17.74
CA ILE A 406 8.04 3.09 -18.42
C ILE A 406 7.62 3.08 -19.89
N GLU A 407 7.15 4.23 -20.37
CA GLU A 407 6.54 4.37 -21.71
C GLU A 407 5.39 3.37 -21.92
N GLU A 408 5.56 2.44 -22.87
CA GLU A 408 4.62 1.35 -23.17
C GLU A 408 5.01 0.02 -22.50
N ASN A 409 6.16 -0.05 -21.83
CA ASN A 409 6.63 -1.26 -21.17
C ASN A 409 6.11 -1.32 -19.74
N GLU A 410 5.21 -2.27 -19.49
CA GLU A 410 4.79 -2.63 -18.14
C GLU A 410 5.94 -3.34 -17.43
N LEU A 411 6.25 -2.85 -16.22
CA LEU A 411 7.22 -3.44 -15.32
C LEU A 411 6.48 -4.16 -14.18
N GLY A 412 7.16 -4.49 -13.08
CA GLY A 412 6.56 -5.09 -11.90
C GLY A 412 5.81 -4.11 -10.99
N SER A 413 5.88 -4.39 -9.69
CA SER A 413 5.31 -3.55 -8.64
C SER A 413 6.40 -3.06 -7.69
N VAL A 414 6.25 -1.82 -7.23
CA VAL A 414 7.06 -1.27 -6.14
C VAL A 414 6.22 -1.20 -4.86
N HIS A 415 6.88 -1.37 -3.73
CA HIS A 415 6.24 -1.39 -2.42
C HIS A 415 6.94 -0.40 -1.50
N MET A 416 6.17 0.44 -0.82
CA MET A 416 6.66 1.26 0.29
C MET A 416 6.07 0.73 1.60
N LEU A 417 6.93 0.23 2.48
CA LEU A 417 6.56 -0.37 3.76
C LEU A 417 6.82 0.64 4.88
N PHE A 418 5.77 0.98 5.61
CA PHE A 418 5.84 1.85 6.78
C PHE A 418 5.54 1.03 8.04
N PRO A 419 6.38 1.07 9.09
CA PRO A 419 6.00 0.50 10.37
C PRO A 419 4.67 1.08 10.83
N VAL A 420 3.76 0.23 11.29
CA VAL A 420 2.42 0.67 11.75
C VAL A 420 2.53 1.72 12.86
N GLU A 421 3.57 1.62 13.70
CA GLU A 421 3.87 2.57 14.76
C GLU A 421 4.26 3.95 14.25
N LEU A 422 5.01 4.01 13.15
CA LEU A 422 5.42 5.26 12.52
C LEU A 422 4.21 6.06 12.00
N LEU A 423 3.13 5.36 11.63
CA LEU A 423 1.91 5.94 11.11
C LEU A 423 0.78 6.04 12.15
N GLN A 424 1.04 5.73 13.43
CA GLN A 424 0.03 5.73 14.50
C GLN A 424 -1.21 4.87 14.15
N LEU A 425 -0.99 3.69 13.57
CA LEU A 425 -2.03 2.75 13.13
C LEU A 425 -2.13 1.51 14.03
N GLU A 426 -1.50 1.49 15.20
CA GLU A 426 -1.41 0.33 16.10
C GLU A 426 -2.79 -0.11 16.62
N ASP A 427 -3.65 0.86 16.88
CA ASP A 427 -4.99 0.65 17.39
C ASP A 427 -5.94 0.00 16.36
N PHE A 428 -5.53 -0.19 15.10
CA PHE A 428 -6.30 -0.93 14.11
C PHE A 428 -6.38 -2.44 14.43
N PHE A 429 -5.52 -2.91 15.34
CA PHE A 429 -5.34 -4.33 15.64
C PHE A 429 -5.79 -4.76 17.04
N THR A 430 -6.42 -3.88 17.81
CA THR A 430 -6.58 -4.07 19.26
C THR A 430 -7.74 -4.96 19.72
N GLU A 431 -8.57 -5.53 18.84
CA GLU A 431 -9.65 -6.44 19.28
C GLU A 431 -9.36 -7.94 19.20
N ASP A 432 -8.37 -8.44 18.42
CA ASP A 432 -8.19 -9.91 18.28
C ASP A 432 -6.77 -10.49 18.43
N GLU A 433 -5.68 -9.70 18.53
CA GLU A 433 -4.32 -10.29 18.58
C GLU A 433 -3.35 -9.58 19.55
N LYS A 434 -3.51 -9.83 20.84
CA LYS A 434 -2.48 -9.52 21.86
C LYS A 434 -1.40 -10.60 21.85
N GLY A 435 -0.47 -10.52 20.90
CA GLY A 435 0.65 -11.47 20.82
C GLY A 435 2.00 -10.87 20.42
N PHE A 436 2.07 -9.60 20.01
CA PHE A 436 3.29 -9.00 19.49
C PHE A 436 3.72 -7.81 20.35
N GLU A 437 4.68 -8.01 21.25
CA GLU A 437 5.44 -6.91 21.87
C GLU A 437 6.78 -6.77 21.13
N PRO A 438 7.04 -5.65 20.45
CA PRO A 438 8.37 -5.37 19.92
C PRO A 438 9.33 -5.12 21.08
N LYS A 439 10.49 -5.80 21.06
CA LYS A 439 11.56 -5.51 22.02
C LYS A 439 12.17 -4.15 21.70
N LYS A 440 11.85 -3.15 22.53
CA LYS A 440 12.53 -1.85 22.53
C LYS A 440 13.91 -2.01 23.16
N ASP A 441 14.93 -2.28 22.36
CA ASP A 441 16.30 -2.00 22.74
C ASP A 441 16.78 -0.71 22.05
N PRO A 442 17.34 0.27 22.79
CA PRO A 442 17.89 1.47 22.18
C PRO A 442 19.18 1.13 21.43
N VAL A 443 19.18 1.40 20.12
CA VAL A 443 20.35 1.18 19.24
C VAL A 443 21.42 2.24 19.53
N GLU A 444 22.41 1.90 20.36
CA GLU A 444 23.69 2.62 20.41
C GLU A 444 24.67 2.03 19.37
N PHE A 445 25.03 2.85 18.39
CA PHE A 445 26.06 2.56 17.38
C PHE A 445 27.45 2.45 18.06
N ARG A 446 28.10 1.29 17.96
CA ARG A 446 29.55 1.14 18.22
C ARG A 446 30.22 0.22 17.20
N GLU A 447 31.14 0.79 16.44
CA GLU A 447 32.18 0.07 15.69
C GLU A 447 33.20 -0.57 16.66
N ARG A 448 33.58 -1.83 16.40
CA ARG A 448 34.99 -2.29 16.19
C ARG A 448 35.13 -3.82 16.15
N ASP A 449 35.78 -4.27 15.08
CA ASP A 449 36.87 -5.27 14.92
C ASP A 449 36.91 -6.57 15.76
N ALA A 450 36.82 -7.67 15.00
CA ALA A 450 37.63 -8.91 14.98
C ALA A 450 38.13 -9.59 16.28
N ILE A 451 37.85 -10.90 16.41
CA ILE A 451 38.81 -12.03 16.34
C ILE A 451 38.13 -13.39 16.65
N ASP A 452 38.57 -14.40 15.89
CA ASP A 452 38.43 -15.87 15.95
C ASP A 452 38.04 -16.59 17.26
N GLY A 453 37.37 -17.75 17.11
CA GLY A 453 37.32 -18.77 18.15
C GLY A 453 36.41 -19.98 17.89
N GLU A 454 36.97 -21.03 17.31
CA GLU A 454 36.43 -22.36 17.01
C GLU A 454 35.58 -23.12 18.07
N LYS A 455 34.68 -23.97 17.52
CA LYS A 455 34.29 -25.36 17.92
C LYS A 455 33.46 -25.60 19.18
N ASN A 456 32.26 -26.17 18.99
CA ASN A 456 31.99 -27.57 19.38
C ASN A 456 30.70 -28.12 18.74
N GLY A 457 30.76 -29.39 18.34
CA GLY A 457 29.75 -30.12 17.57
C GLY A 457 28.55 -30.68 18.36
N PRO A 458 27.70 -31.47 17.68
CA PRO A 458 26.26 -31.54 17.94
C PRO A 458 25.88 -32.64 18.94
N SER A 459 24.89 -32.38 19.79
CA SER A 459 24.20 -33.42 20.55
C SER A 459 22.88 -33.80 19.87
N PHE A 460 22.80 -35.06 19.46
CA PHE A 460 21.58 -35.75 19.06
C PHE A 460 20.53 -35.76 20.18
N GLY A 461 19.32 -35.30 19.87
CA GLY A 461 18.14 -35.44 20.70
C GLY A 461 16.95 -35.86 19.83
N SER A 462 16.54 -37.11 20.00
CA SER A 462 15.46 -37.79 19.27
C SER A 462 14.08 -37.19 19.55
N GLY A 463 13.32 -37.01 18.47
CA GLY A 463 11.86 -37.16 18.31
C GLY A 463 10.96 -37.05 19.55
N GLY A 464 10.25 -35.93 19.64
CA GLY A 464 9.00 -35.82 20.36
C GLY A 464 8.05 -34.93 19.55
N ALA A 465 7.11 -35.56 18.84
CA ALA A 465 6.05 -34.87 18.12
C ALA A 465 5.25 -33.98 19.08
N ARG A 466 5.41 -32.66 18.97
CA ARG A 466 4.53 -31.70 19.64
C ARG A 466 3.26 -31.57 18.82
N ALA A 467 2.20 -32.19 19.31
CA ALA A 467 0.84 -31.97 18.86
C ALA A 467 0.46 -30.50 19.11
N GLY A 468 0.19 -29.77 18.03
CA GLY A 468 -0.31 -28.40 18.11
C GLY A 468 0.04 -27.50 16.93
N ASP A 469 0.20 -28.01 15.70
CA ASP A 469 0.05 -27.13 14.55
C ASP A 469 -1.43 -26.71 14.51
N SER A 470 -1.68 -25.41 14.61
CA SER A 470 -3.04 -24.91 14.51
C SER A 470 -3.59 -25.25 13.12
N ARG A 471 -4.92 -25.41 13.00
CA ARG A 471 -5.55 -25.65 11.69
C ARG A 471 -5.16 -24.59 10.65
N ALA A 472 -4.87 -23.36 11.09
CA ALA A 472 -4.38 -22.28 10.25
C ALA A 472 -2.95 -22.53 9.72
N ASP A 473 -2.06 -23.12 10.51
CA ASP A 473 -0.68 -23.43 10.09
C ASP A 473 -0.66 -24.53 9.03
N LEU A 474 -1.55 -25.52 9.15
CA LEU A 474 -1.71 -26.57 8.13
C LEU A 474 -2.24 -25.99 6.81
N GLU A 475 -3.23 -25.10 6.86
CA GLU A 475 -3.78 -24.46 5.67
C GLU A 475 -2.73 -23.55 4.98
N LYS A 476 -1.92 -22.83 5.77
CA LYS A 476 -0.79 -22.03 5.26
C LYS A 476 0.26 -22.91 4.58
N ARG A 477 0.67 -24.01 5.21
CA ARG A 477 1.65 -24.95 4.61
C ARG A 477 1.09 -25.57 3.32
N GLN A 478 -0.20 -25.91 3.30
CA GLN A 478 -0.85 -26.44 2.10
C GLN A 478 -0.81 -25.42 0.96
N LYS A 479 -1.18 -24.15 1.20
CA LYS A 479 -1.12 -23.09 0.18
C LYS A 479 0.29 -22.88 -0.36
N LYS A 480 1.33 -22.94 0.49
CA LYS A 480 2.73 -22.84 0.03
C LYS A 480 3.10 -23.99 -0.90
N VAL A 481 2.76 -25.22 -0.51
CA VAL A 481 2.99 -26.40 -1.36
C VAL A 481 2.19 -26.30 -2.66
N ASP A 482 0.95 -25.82 -2.63
CA ASP A 482 0.11 -25.65 -3.82
C ASP A 482 0.72 -24.67 -4.84
N LYS A 483 1.31 -23.57 -4.35
CA LYS A 483 2.03 -22.60 -5.19
C LYS A 483 3.25 -23.23 -5.85
N LEU A 484 4.05 -24.01 -5.10
CA LEU A 484 5.20 -24.72 -5.65
C LEU A 484 4.79 -25.76 -6.70
N LEU A 485 3.71 -26.50 -6.46
CA LEU A 485 3.19 -27.48 -7.42
C LEU A 485 2.71 -26.80 -8.73
N ALA A 486 2.14 -25.61 -8.65
CA ALA A 486 1.79 -24.82 -9.84
C ALA A 486 3.02 -24.45 -10.68
N ILE A 487 4.13 -24.09 -10.03
CA ILE A 487 5.40 -23.78 -10.68
C ILE A 487 6.01 -25.06 -11.28
N CYS A 488 6.00 -26.17 -10.54
CA CYS A 488 6.43 -27.49 -11.02
C CYS A 488 5.69 -27.89 -12.29
N ARG A 489 4.37 -27.70 -12.33
CA ARG A 489 3.57 -27.98 -13.52
C ARG A 489 4.03 -27.19 -14.74
N LYS A 490 4.22 -25.87 -14.60
CA LYS A 490 4.63 -25.02 -15.73
C LYS A 490 6.00 -25.43 -16.26
N LYS A 491 6.96 -25.63 -15.35
CA LYS A 491 8.32 -26.03 -15.73
C LYS A 491 8.38 -27.45 -16.31
N MET A 492 7.58 -28.37 -15.77
CA MET A 492 7.43 -29.72 -16.33
C MET A 492 6.85 -29.68 -17.75
N GLU A 493 5.87 -28.79 -18.01
CA GLU A 493 5.34 -28.58 -19.36
C GLU A 493 6.43 -28.18 -20.35
N GLU A 494 7.28 -27.23 -19.96
CA GLU A 494 8.40 -26.73 -20.77
C GLU A 494 9.43 -27.84 -21.03
N GLU A 495 9.91 -28.52 -19.99
CA GLU A 495 10.96 -29.55 -20.09
C GLU A 495 10.49 -30.81 -20.81
N VAL A 496 9.26 -31.28 -20.56
CA VAL A 496 8.71 -32.46 -21.23
C VAL A 496 8.39 -32.15 -22.70
N THR A 497 7.87 -30.96 -23.01
CA THR A 497 7.67 -30.51 -24.40
C THR A 497 9.00 -30.45 -25.15
N ALA A 498 10.05 -29.93 -24.50
CA ALA A 498 11.39 -29.88 -25.07
C ALA A 498 11.96 -31.28 -25.33
N LEU A 499 11.77 -32.23 -24.40
CA LEU A 499 12.25 -33.60 -24.55
C LEU A 499 11.51 -34.35 -25.68
N LEU A 500 10.18 -34.27 -25.72
CA LEU A 500 9.38 -35.02 -26.70
C LEU A 500 9.40 -34.40 -28.10
N GLY A 501 9.74 -33.11 -28.21
CA GLY A 501 9.60 -32.36 -29.47
C GLY A 501 8.14 -32.23 -29.91
N ALA A 502 7.18 -32.35 -28.98
CA ALA A 502 5.74 -32.28 -29.20
C ALA A 502 5.10 -31.40 -28.12
N ASP A 503 4.07 -30.63 -28.47
CA ASP A 503 3.35 -29.74 -27.54
C ASP A 503 2.62 -30.58 -26.47
N VAL A 504 3.17 -30.59 -25.24
CA VAL A 504 2.54 -31.19 -24.07
C VAL A 504 1.90 -30.08 -23.27
N ARG A 505 0.67 -30.30 -22.81
CA ARG A 505 -0.01 -29.37 -21.90
C ARG A 505 -0.55 -30.09 -20.70
N PHE A 506 -0.18 -29.62 -19.52
CA PHE A 506 -0.80 -30.05 -18.28
C PHE A 506 -2.01 -29.15 -18.02
N SER A 507 -3.17 -29.72 -17.69
CA SER A 507 -4.37 -28.95 -17.36
C SER A 507 -5.16 -29.64 -16.23
N GLY A 508 -6.01 -28.90 -15.53
CA GLY A 508 -6.86 -29.46 -14.46
C GLY A 508 -6.09 -29.86 -13.20
N MET A 509 -5.09 -29.08 -12.78
CA MET A 509 -4.36 -29.36 -11.54
C MET A 509 -5.29 -29.23 -10.32
N GLU A 510 -5.39 -30.30 -9.55
CA GLU A 510 -6.10 -30.36 -8.27
C GLU A 510 -5.14 -30.88 -7.20
N ASN A 511 -4.96 -30.11 -6.13
CA ASN A 511 -4.09 -30.48 -5.02
C ASN A 511 -4.94 -30.82 -3.81
N ARG A 512 -4.81 -32.05 -3.32
CA ARG A 512 -5.57 -32.55 -2.17
C ARG A 512 -4.74 -33.56 -1.40
N VAL A 513 -4.95 -33.59 -0.09
CA VAL A 513 -4.39 -34.62 0.79
C VAL A 513 -5.27 -35.85 0.66
N ILE A 514 -4.70 -36.95 0.16
CA ILE A 514 -5.42 -38.22 -0.05
C ILE A 514 -4.70 -39.34 0.68
N THR A 515 -5.47 -40.34 1.09
CA THR A 515 -4.93 -41.58 1.64
C THR A 515 -4.58 -42.56 0.51
N LYS A 516 -3.80 -43.61 0.83
CA LYS A 516 -3.45 -44.66 -0.13
C LYS A 516 -4.72 -45.38 -0.62
N GLU A 517 -5.62 -45.67 0.31
CA GLU A 517 -6.95 -46.24 0.09
C GLU A 517 -7.74 -45.37 -0.91
N GLU A 518 -7.90 -44.08 -0.60
CA GLU A 518 -8.67 -43.14 -1.41
C GLU A 518 -8.08 -42.99 -2.82
N PHE A 519 -6.76 -43.00 -2.96
CA PHE A 519 -6.11 -42.95 -4.27
C PHE A 519 -6.49 -44.16 -5.13
N PHE A 520 -6.37 -45.38 -4.60
CA PHE A 520 -6.67 -46.61 -5.34
C PHE A 520 -8.18 -46.84 -5.57
N GLU A 521 -9.03 -46.36 -4.67
CA GLU A 521 -10.49 -46.51 -4.78
C GLU A 521 -11.16 -45.44 -5.65
N GLU A 522 -10.72 -44.18 -5.55
CA GLU A 522 -11.43 -43.05 -6.14
C GLU A 522 -10.73 -42.42 -7.34
N GLN A 523 -9.39 -42.47 -7.43
CA GLN A 523 -8.63 -41.67 -8.39
C GLN A 523 -8.12 -42.45 -9.59
N VAL A 524 -7.73 -43.71 -9.42
CA VAL A 524 -7.18 -44.51 -10.51
C VAL A 524 -8.19 -45.50 -11.07
N VAL A 525 -8.28 -45.54 -12.40
CA VAL A 525 -9.09 -46.53 -13.13
C VAL A 525 -8.17 -47.24 -14.10
N GLY A 526 -8.20 -48.58 -14.13
CA GLY A 526 -7.35 -49.37 -15.02
C GLY A 526 -5.93 -49.55 -14.51
N LYS A 527 -5.04 -50.04 -15.37
CA LYS A 527 -3.61 -50.24 -15.04
C LYS A 527 -2.90 -48.90 -15.03
N GLN A 528 -2.01 -48.73 -14.05
CA GLN A 528 -1.23 -47.51 -13.87
C GLN A 528 0.26 -47.83 -14.00
N VAL A 529 1.05 -46.87 -14.45
CA VAL A 529 2.52 -46.92 -14.40
C VAL A 529 2.97 -45.96 -13.32
N PHE A 530 3.72 -46.48 -12.36
CA PHE A 530 4.30 -45.73 -11.26
C PHE A 530 5.80 -45.55 -11.47
N ALA A 531 6.27 -44.31 -11.37
CA ALA A 531 7.66 -44.01 -11.12
C ALA A 531 7.85 -43.73 -9.62
N ASN A 532 8.60 -44.60 -8.96
CA ASN A 532 8.92 -44.46 -7.54
C ASN A 532 10.05 -43.45 -7.38
N MET A 533 9.83 -42.41 -6.59
CA MET A 533 10.78 -41.33 -6.37
C MET A 533 11.11 -41.24 -4.88
N GLU A 534 12.36 -41.51 -4.55
CA GLU A 534 12.86 -41.29 -3.19
C GLU A 534 13.02 -39.80 -2.94
N VAL A 535 12.43 -39.32 -1.85
CA VAL A 535 12.60 -37.95 -1.36
C VAL A 535 13.72 -37.97 -0.35
N ALA A 536 14.80 -37.26 -0.63
CA ALA A 536 15.99 -37.18 0.22
C ALA A 536 16.37 -35.72 0.51
N GLY A 537 16.92 -35.45 1.69
CA GLY A 537 17.36 -34.12 2.10
C GLY A 537 16.99 -33.82 3.55
N ASP A 538 16.38 -32.66 3.79
CA ASP A 538 15.94 -32.26 5.13
C ASP A 538 14.71 -33.06 5.61
N LEU A 539 13.99 -33.67 4.68
CA LEU A 539 13.01 -34.73 4.94
C LEU A 539 13.35 -35.94 4.10
N GLU A 540 13.04 -37.11 4.65
CA GLU A 540 13.16 -38.39 3.97
C GLU A 540 11.77 -38.99 3.79
N GLY A 541 11.51 -39.57 2.62
CA GLY A 541 10.22 -40.19 2.31
C GLY A 541 10.16 -40.78 0.92
N MET A 542 8.96 -41.23 0.53
CA MET A 542 8.68 -41.75 -0.80
C MET A 542 7.62 -40.87 -1.47
N SER A 543 7.81 -40.65 -2.76
CA SER A 543 6.86 -39.96 -3.63
C SER A 543 6.62 -40.83 -4.87
N TYR A 544 5.44 -40.70 -5.44
CA TYR A 544 4.96 -41.55 -6.51
C TYR A 544 4.43 -40.68 -7.64
N PHE A 545 4.92 -40.92 -8.86
CA PHE A 545 4.36 -40.32 -10.06
C PHE A 545 3.60 -41.40 -10.83
N SER A 546 2.28 -41.27 -10.92
CA SER A 546 1.39 -42.26 -11.54
C SER A 546 0.77 -41.71 -12.82
N VAL A 547 0.74 -42.51 -13.87
CA VAL A 547 0.09 -42.21 -15.15
C VAL A 547 -0.65 -43.46 -15.63
N ASP A 548 -1.77 -43.31 -16.33
CA ASP A 548 -2.46 -44.44 -16.98
C ASP A 548 -1.50 -45.18 -17.92
N ILE A 549 -1.56 -46.51 -17.95
CA ILE A 549 -0.63 -47.30 -18.76
C ILE A 549 -0.66 -46.92 -20.24
N LYS A 550 -1.82 -46.52 -20.77
CA LYS A 550 -1.96 -46.13 -22.18
C LYS A 550 -1.27 -44.81 -22.45
N ASP A 551 -1.36 -43.87 -21.51
CA ASP A 551 -0.69 -42.58 -21.65
C ASP A 551 0.82 -42.73 -21.43
N ALA A 552 1.27 -43.59 -20.50
CA ALA A 552 2.68 -43.94 -20.37
C ALA A 552 3.23 -44.58 -21.66
N ILE A 553 2.49 -45.49 -22.30
CA ILE A 553 2.85 -46.08 -23.60
C ILE A 553 2.93 -45.00 -24.69
N ARG A 554 1.95 -44.07 -24.76
CA ARG A 554 1.95 -42.98 -25.73
C ARG A 554 3.17 -42.08 -25.56
N ILE A 555 3.42 -41.62 -24.34
CA ILE A 555 4.48 -40.65 -24.06
C ILE A 555 5.85 -41.31 -24.27
N GLY A 556 6.06 -42.52 -23.74
CA GLY A 556 7.29 -43.29 -23.96
C GLY A 556 7.50 -43.62 -25.44
N GLY A 557 6.45 -44.06 -26.14
CA GLY A 557 6.50 -44.42 -27.54
C GLY A 557 6.79 -43.24 -28.48
N VAL A 558 6.29 -42.04 -28.17
CA VAL A 558 6.63 -40.80 -28.89
C VAL A 558 8.12 -40.50 -28.72
N LEU A 559 8.69 -40.65 -27.52
CA LEU A 559 10.10 -40.39 -27.25
C LEU A 559 11.04 -41.30 -28.06
N ILE A 560 10.68 -42.58 -28.22
CA ILE A 560 11.45 -43.54 -29.05
C ILE A 560 11.01 -43.54 -30.52
N MET A 561 10.17 -42.59 -30.93
CA MET A 561 9.68 -42.42 -32.30
C MET A 561 9.01 -43.67 -32.88
N LEU A 562 8.21 -44.39 -32.08
CA LEU A 562 7.42 -45.52 -32.56
C LEU A 562 6.50 -45.09 -33.72
N PRO A 563 6.41 -45.88 -34.81
CA PRO A 563 5.45 -45.63 -35.87
C PRO A 563 4.02 -45.55 -35.31
N SER A 564 3.20 -44.61 -35.79
CA SER A 564 1.85 -44.38 -35.23
C SER A 564 0.98 -45.64 -35.22
N SER A 565 1.10 -46.53 -36.21
CA SER A 565 0.36 -47.80 -36.22
C SER A 565 0.81 -48.78 -35.14
N GLU A 566 2.11 -48.81 -34.82
CA GLU A 566 2.66 -49.65 -33.76
C GLU A 566 2.31 -49.07 -32.39
N LEU A 567 2.37 -47.75 -32.25
CA LEU A 567 1.97 -47.05 -31.03
C LEU A 567 0.50 -47.30 -30.67
N GLU A 568 -0.42 -47.14 -31.63
CA GLU A 568 -1.85 -47.40 -31.39
C GLU A 568 -2.13 -48.88 -31.07
N ASN A 569 -1.38 -49.80 -31.69
CA ASN A 569 -1.48 -51.22 -31.35
C ASN A 569 -0.97 -51.51 -29.93
N ALA A 570 0.15 -50.91 -29.52
CA ALA A 570 0.69 -51.06 -28.17
C ALA A 570 -0.29 -50.50 -27.12
N VAL A 571 -0.83 -49.30 -27.36
CA VAL A 571 -1.84 -48.66 -26.52
C VAL A 571 -3.13 -49.48 -26.41
N THR A 572 -3.58 -50.10 -27.51
CA THR A 572 -4.80 -50.92 -27.51
C THR A 572 -4.64 -52.21 -26.70
N ASN A 573 -3.42 -52.77 -26.68
CA ASN A 573 -3.13 -54.03 -26.02
C ASN A 573 -2.53 -53.87 -24.61
N ASP A 574 -2.39 -52.63 -24.11
CA ASP A 574 -1.65 -52.29 -22.89
C ASP A 574 -0.22 -52.89 -22.89
N ASP A 575 0.43 -52.91 -24.06
CA ASP A 575 1.77 -53.50 -24.26
C ASP A 575 2.87 -52.49 -23.90
N PHE A 576 3.23 -52.46 -22.62
CA PHE A 576 4.28 -51.60 -22.09
C PHE A 576 5.64 -52.29 -22.16
N SER A 577 6.19 -52.33 -23.38
CA SER A 577 7.48 -52.97 -23.67
C SER A 577 8.65 -52.36 -22.88
N ASP A 578 9.73 -53.11 -22.69
CA ASP A 578 10.91 -52.63 -21.97
C ASP A 578 11.49 -51.34 -22.57
N ASP A 579 11.55 -51.22 -23.90
CA ASP A 579 11.99 -49.99 -24.58
C ASP A 579 11.08 -48.80 -24.25
N THR A 580 9.77 -49.02 -24.19
CA THR A 580 8.79 -47.97 -23.86
C THR A 580 8.85 -47.60 -22.38
N ARG A 581 9.12 -48.58 -21.51
CA ARG A 581 9.31 -48.41 -20.07
C ARG A 581 10.57 -47.59 -19.78
N ASP A 582 11.67 -47.90 -20.43
CA ASP A 582 12.93 -47.17 -20.29
C ASP A 582 12.76 -45.72 -20.78
N ALA A 583 12.12 -45.53 -21.94
CA ALA A 583 11.80 -44.21 -22.47
C ALA A 583 10.94 -43.37 -21.51
N TYR A 584 9.85 -43.95 -20.98
CA TYR A 584 9.04 -43.29 -19.96
C TYR A 584 9.85 -43.00 -18.68
N GLY A 585 10.80 -43.87 -18.33
CA GLY A 585 11.73 -43.66 -17.22
C GLY A 585 12.57 -42.39 -17.34
N GLU A 586 12.98 -42.01 -18.55
CA GLU A 586 13.68 -40.74 -18.78
C GLU A 586 12.77 -39.53 -18.56
N ILE A 587 11.49 -39.65 -18.88
CA ILE A 587 10.50 -38.60 -18.63
C ILE A 587 10.28 -38.46 -17.12
N ALA A 588 10.16 -39.57 -16.41
CA ALA A 588 10.10 -39.56 -14.95
C ALA A 588 11.37 -38.97 -14.31
N ASN A 589 12.56 -39.17 -14.89
CA ASN A 589 13.79 -38.51 -14.44
C ASN A 589 13.70 -36.99 -14.60
N ILE A 590 13.20 -36.48 -15.73
CA ILE A 590 12.98 -35.04 -15.94
C ILE A 590 12.00 -34.49 -14.92
N VAL A 591 10.87 -35.16 -14.71
CA VAL A 591 9.89 -34.77 -13.69
C VAL A 591 10.56 -34.68 -12.31
N ALA A 592 11.29 -35.71 -11.91
CA ALA A 592 12.03 -35.70 -10.64
C ALA A 592 13.07 -34.56 -10.57
N GLY A 593 13.74 -34.24 -11.68
CA GLY A 593 14.66 -33.11 -11.81
C GLY A 593 13.97 -31.76 -11.58
N VAL A 594 12.82 -31.54 -12.22
CA VAL A 594 12.02 -30.31 -12.06
C VAL A 594 11.55 -30.14 -10.62
N TYR A 595 11.03 -31.20 -9.99
CA TYR A 595 10.64 -31.17 -8.59
C TYR A 595 11.83 -30.90 -7.67
N THR A 596 12.97 -31.54 -7.93
CA THR A 596 14.21 -31.30 -7.16
C THR A 596 14.62 -29.85 -7.25
N GLU A 597 14.70 -29.30 -8.46
CA GLU A 597 15.14 -27.92 -8.65
C GLU A 597 14.22 -26.92 -7.93
N ILE A 598 12.90 -27.08 -8.07
CA ILE A 598 11.94 -26.14 -7.48
C ILE A 598 11.88 -26.29 -5.96
N PHE A 599 11.86 -27.51 -5.43
CA PHE A 599 11.81 -27.69 -3.97
C PHE A 599 13.15 -27.39 -3.31
N GLU A 600 14.29 -27.64 -3.95
CA GLU A 600 15.60 -27.27 -3.42
C GLU A 600 15.81 -25.74 -3.40
N ASP A 601 15.24 -25.02 -4.39
CA ASP A 601 15.37 -23.57 -4.50
C ASP A 601 14.31 -22.80 -3.70
N GLN A 602 13.05 -23.27 -3.67
CA GLN A 602 11.90 -22.48 -3.21
C GLN A 602 11.18 -23.05 -1.99
N TYR A 603 11.47 -24.29 -1.57
CA TYR A 603 10.87 -24.85 -0.35
C TYR A 603 11.78 -24.61 0.86
N SER A 604 11.18 -24.41 2.05
CA SER A 604 11.93 -24.15 3.29
C SER A 604 12.84 -25.29 3.72
N LYS A 605 12.64 -26.48 3.15
CA LYS A 605 13.43 -27.67 3.37
C LYS A 605 14.00 -28.15 2.04
N LYS A 606 15.28 -28.46 2.00
CA LYS A 606 15.94 -28.98 0.82
C LYS A 606 15.45 -30.39 0.56
N LEU A 607 14.66 -30.56 -0.49
CA LEU A 607 14.16 -31.87 -0.92
C LEU A 607 14.70 -32.18 -2.32
N ARG A 608 15.19 -33.40 -2.48
CA ARG A 608 15.62 -33.96 -3.76
C ARG A 608 14.78 -35.18 -4.07
N PHE A 609 14.27 -35.25 -5.29
CA PHE A 609 13.45 -36.33 -5.79
C PHE A 609 14.31 -37.18 -6.72
N ILE A 610 14.50 -38.45 -6.35
CA ILE A 610 15.39 -39.37 -7.05
C ILE A 610 14.55 -40.53 -7.55
N ARG A 611 14.34 -40.62 -8.87
CA ARG A 611 13.67 -41.78 -9.48
C ARG A 611 14.47 -43.05 -9.18
N ARG A 612 13.80 -44.06 -8.63
CA ARG A 612 14.36 -45.38 -8.33
C ARG A 612 13.99 -46.40 -9.39
N GLU A 613 12.70 -46.59 -9.62
CA GLU A 613 12.17 -47.62 -10.50
C GLU A 613 10.88 -47.16 -11.18
N VAL A 614 10.54 -47.83 -12.30
CA VAL A 614 9.28 -47.67 -13.02
C VAL A 614 8.62 -49.04 -13.10
N CYS A 615 7.35 -49.12 -12.68
CA CYS A 615 6.61 -50.37 -12.62
C CYS A 615 5.16 -50.18 -13.06
N ASP A 616 4.55 -51.20 -13.67
CA ASP A 616 3.11 -51.22 -13.94
C ASP A 616 2.36 -51.93 -12.81
N VAL A 617 1.27 -51.32 -12.37
CA VAL A 617 0.47 -51.76 -11.24
C VAL A 617 -0.99 -51.89 -11.68
N SER A 618 -1.60 -53.00 -11.31
CA SER A 618 -3.05 -53.20 -11.41
C SER A 618 -3.67 -52.88 -10.05
N PRO A 619 -4.50 -51.82 -9.90
CA PRO A 619 -5.10 -51.42 -8.62
C PRO A 619 -5.76 -52.58 -7.86
N LEU A 620 -6.44 -53.50 -8.58
CA LEU A 620 -7.10 -54.68 -8.01
C LEU A 620 -6.15 -55.72 -7.38
N LYS A 621 -4.84 -55.59 -7.58
CA LYS A 621 -3.81 -56.50 -7.05
C LYS A 621 -2.97 -55.86 -5.94
N VAL A 622 -3.18 -54.58 -5.66
CA VAL A 622 -2.45 -53.88 -4.60
C VAL A 622 -3.07 -54.26 -3.26
N ASP A 623 -2.27 -54.82 -2.36
CA ASP A 623 -2.67 -54.88 -0.95
C ASP A 623 -2.50 -53.48 -0.36
N ILE A 624 -3.64 -52.89 0.01
CA ILE A 624 -3.66 -51.53 0.52
C ILE A 624 -2.99 -51.48 1.91
N ASP A 625 -3.04 -52.58 2.67
CA ASP A 625 -2.50 -52.68 4.02
C ASP A 625 -0.97 -52.89 4.09
N SER A 626 -0.29 -53.13 2.96
CA SER A 626 1.17 -53.24 2.96
C SER A 626 1.83 -51.84 2.94
N ASP A 627 2.76 -51.61 3.86
CA ASP A 627 3.60 -50.39 3.89
C ASP A 627 4.61 -50.34 2.73
N GLU A 628 4.84 -51.48 2.07
CA GLU A 628 5.78 -51.63 0.97
C GLU A 628 5.02 -51.92 -0.32
N LEU A 629 4.73 -50.87 -1.10
CA LEU A 629 4.41 -51.04 -2.52
C LEU A 629 5.52 -51.84 -3.24
N SER A 630 6.77 -51.74 -2.76
CA SER A 630 7.93 -52.49 -3.24
C SER A 630 7.82 -54.02 -3.14
N GLN A 631 7.00 -54.56 -2.22
CA GLN A 631 6.85 -56.02 -2.04
C GLN A 631 5.93 -56.69 -3.06
N PHE A 632 5.22 -55.92 -3.89
CA PHE A 632 4.33 -56.48 -4.93
C PHE A 632 5.01 -56.72 -6.28
N PHE A 633 6.31 -56.43 -6.39
CA PHE A 633 7.07 -56.45 -7.64
C PHE A 633 7.95 -57.70 -7.83
N GLU A 634 7.68 -58.82 -7.14
CA GLU A 634 8.37 -60.07 -7.46
C GLU A 634 7.96 -60.57 -8.86
N ALA A 635 8.98 -60.64 -9.72
CA ALA A 635 9.00 -61.05 -11.12
C ALA A 635 7.87 -61.99 -11.56
N GLY A 636 7.02 -61.48 -12.45
CA GLY A 636 6.34 -62.34 -13.43
C GLY A 636 7.36 -62.74 -14.50
N ASP A 637 7.85 -63.99 -14.42
CA ASP A 637 8.47 -64.71 -15.55
C ASP A 637 7.48 -64.85 -16.74
#